data_AF-A0A538MG62-F1
#
_entry.id   AF-A0A538MG62-F1
#
_cell.length_a   1.000
_cell.length_b   1.000
_cell.length_c   1.000
_cell.angle_alpha   90.00
_cell.angle_beta   90.00
_cell.angle_gamma   90.00
#
_symmetry.space_group_name_H-M   'P 1'
#
loop_
_entity.id
_entity.type
_entity.pdbx_description
1 polymer ?
#
loop_
_entity_poly.entity_id
_entity_poly.type
_entity_poly.pdbx_seq_one_letter_code
_entity_poly.pdbx_strand_id
1 'polypeptide(L)' 'MEDKGLLDQINELAAEEHELFQKESRGEATEADVERLRHLEVTLDQCWDLLHQRRARRDAGLDPDDAKVRDEKTVEGYVN' A
#
# COMPACT_ATOMS: atom_id res chain seq x y z
N MET A 1 -12.95 10.14 -2.26
CA MET A 1 -11.72 9.76 -2.99
C MET A 1 -12.15 8.73 -4.02
N GLU A 2 -12.03 9.02 -5.31
CA GLU A 2 -12.47 8.09 -6.36
C GLU A 2 -11.48 6.92 -6.49
N ASP A 3 -11.96 5.74 -6.89
CA ASP A 3 -11.13 4.53 -7.06
C ASP A 3 -9.89 4.80 -7.95
N LYS A 4 -10.02 5.73 -8.89
CA LYS A 4 -8.94 6.18 -9.77
C LYS A 4 -7.80 6.85 -8.98
N GLY A 5 -8.11 7.73 -8.03
CA GLY A 5 -7.08 8.37 -7.21
C GLY A 5 -6.32 7.38 -6.33
N LEU A 6 -7.01 6.32 -5.86
CA LEU A 6 -6.38 5.24 -5.12
C LEU A 6 -5.45 4.39 -6.00
N LEU A 7 -5.86 4.12 -7.25
CA LEU A 7 -5.02 3.44 -8.24
C LEU A 7 -3.78 4.28 -8.62
N ASP A 8 -3.95 5.59 -8.80
CA ASP A 8 -2.84 6.50 -9.08
C ASP A 8 -1.82 6.48 -7.91
N GLN A 9 -2.30 6.53 -6.67
CA GLN A 9 -1.45 6.41 -5.48
C GLN A 9 -0.74 5.05 -5.40
N ILE A 10 -1.41 3.94 -5.71
CA ILE A 10 -0.79 2.61 -5.78
C ILE A 10 0.35 2.59 -6.82
N ASN A 11 0.13 3.18 -8.00
CA ASN A 11 1.14 3.23 -9.05
C ASN A 11 2.38 4.04 -8.63
N GLU A 12 2.18 5.18 -7.96
CA GLU A 12 3.28 6.00 -7.45
C GLU A 12 4.10 5.25 -6.38
N LEU A 13 3.42 4.60 -5.44
CA LEU A 13 4.07 3.81 -4.38
C LEU A 13 4.83 2.61 -4.95
N ALA A 14 4.27 1.91 -5.94
CA ALA A 14 4.92 0.78 -6.60
C ALA A 14 6.14 1.21 -7.42
N ALA A 15 6.11 2.40 -8.03
CA ALA A 15 7.27 2.95 -8.72
C ALA A 15 8.41 3.26 -7.73
N GLU A 16 8.08 3.84 -6.57
CA GLU A 16 9.06 4.11 -5.50
C GLU A 16 9.65 2.81 -4.94
N GLU A 17 8.81 1.80 -4.67
CA GLU A 17 9.25 0.47 -4.23
C GLU A 17 10.23 -0.14 -5.24
N HIS A 18 9.91 -0.08 -6.53
CA HIS A 18 10.77 -0.63 -7.57
C HIS A 18 12.16 0.03 -7.63
N GLU A 19 12.22 1.36 -7.48
CA GLU A 19 13.49 2.10 -7.44
C GLU A 19 14.34 1.72 -6.21
N LEU A 20 13.70 1.56 -5.05
CA LEU A 20 14.39 1.15 -3.82
C LEU A 20 14.83 -0.32 -3.88
N PHE A 21 14.01 -1.21 -4.41
CA PHE A 21 14.36 -2.61 -4.62
C PHE A 21 15.54 -2.77 -5.58
N GLN A 22 15.60 -1.96 -6.64
CA GLN A 22 16.76 -1.93 -7.52
C GLN A 22 18.04 -1.46 -6.81
N LYS A 23 17.95 -0.45 -5.93
CA LYS A 23 19.09 -0.01 -5.11
C LYS A 23 19.53 -1.09 -4.13
N GLU A 24 18.58 -1.78 -3.50
CA GLU A 24 18.86 -2.90 -2.59
C GLU A 24 19.56 -4.05 -3.33
N SER A 25 19.07 -4.42 -4.51
CA SER A 25 19.67 -5.46 -5.36
C SER A 25 21.11 -5.12 -5.80
N ARG A 26 21.44 -3.83 -5.94
CA ARG A 26 22.80 -3.35 -6.21
C ARG A 26 23.69 -3.28 -4.96
N GLY A 27 23.14 -3.50 -3.76
CA GLY A 27 23.85 -3.33 -2.49
C GLY A 27 24.10 -1.86 -2.12
N GLU A 28 23.34 -0.94 -2.71
CA GLU A 28 23.46 0.51 -2.51
C GLU A 28 22.38 1.06 -1.55
N ALA A 29 21.46 0.21 -1.10
CA ALA A 29 20.41 0.61 -0.16
C ALA A 29 20.98 0.86 1.24
N THR A 30 20.48 1.94 1.85
CA THR A 30 20.73 2.28 3.26
C THR A 30 19.69 1.62 4.16
N GLU A 31 19.93 1.59 5.48
CA GLU A 31 18.90 1.17 6.45
C GLU A 31 17.62 1.99 6.33
N ALA A 32 17.73 3.28 5.99
CA ALA A 32 16.57 4.14 5.74
C ALA A 32 15.80 3.74 4.48
N ASP A 33 16.48 3.28 3.42
CA ASP A 33 15.83 2.76 2.21
C ASP A 33 15.07 1.46 2.52
N VAL A 34 15.64 0.58 3.36
CA VAL A 34 15.00 -0.66 3.80
C VAL A 34 13.78 -0.38 4.69
N GLU A 35 13.87 0.57 5.61
CA GLU A 35 12.72 1.01 6.41
C GLU A 35 11.63 1.62 5.52
N ARG A 36 12.02 2.42 4.53
CA ARG A 36 11.10 3.00 3.55
C ARG A 36 10.41 1.92 2.72
N LEU A 37 11.12 0.89 2.26
CA LEU A 37 10.54 -0.26 1.56
C LEU A 37 9.44 -0.94 2.40
N ARG A 38 9.71 -1.24 3.68
CA ARG A 38 8.71 -1.83 4.58
C ARG A 38 7.47 -0.94 4.72
N HIS A 39 7.67 0.37 4.84
CA HIS A 39 6.56 1.31 4.91
C HIS A 39 5.75 1.34 3.60
N LEU A 40 6.41 1.30 2.45
CA LEU A 40 5.75 1.25 1.14
C LEU A 40 4.92 -0.04 0.98
N GLU A 41 5.46 -1.20 1.36
CA GLU A 41 4.75 -2.48 1.33
C GLU A 41 3.45 -2.41 2.16
N VAL A 42 3.52 -1.91 3.40
CA VAL A 42 2.34 -1.73 4.26
C VAL A 42 1.33 -0.76 3.65
N THR A 43 1.80 0.34 3.07
CA THR A 43 0.93 1.35 2.46
C THR A 43 0.23 0.80 1.21
N LEU A 44 0.95 0.01 0.40
CA LEU A 44 0.41 -0.65 -0.78
C LEU A 44 -0.68 -1.65 -0.40
N ASP A 45 -0.44 -2.48 0.62
CA ASP A 45 -1.43 -3.44 1.13
C ASP A 45 -2.71 -2.72 1.60
N GLN A 46 -2.57 -1.62 2.35
CA GLN A 46 -3.70 -0.80 2.79
C GLN A 46 -4.50 -0.22 1.61
N CYS A 47 -3.82 0.26 0.58
CA CYS A 47 -4.49 0.80 -0.61
C CYS A 47 -5.24 -0.30 -1.37
N TRP A 48 -4.65 -1.49 -1.50
CA TRP A 48 -5.29 -2.65 -2.13
C TRP A 48 -6.48 -3.17 -1.32
N ASP A 49 -6.39 -3.26 0.01
CA ASP A 49 -7.51 -3.66 0.87
C ASP A 49 -8.68 -2.67 0.77
N LEU A 50 -8.38 -1.37 0.79
CA LEU A 50 -9.40 -0.33 0.60
C LEU A 50 -10.09 -0.47 -0.77
N LEU A 51 -9.34 -0.68 -1.84
CA LEU A 51 -9.90 -0.86 -3.18
C LEU A 51 -10.82 -2.09 -3.24
N HIS A 52 -10.37 -3.21 -2.68
CA HIS A 52 -11.18 -4.43 -2.60
C HIS A 52 -12.44 -4.22 -1.76
N GLN A 53 -12.34 -3.53 -0.63
CA GLN A 53 -13.49 -3.26 0.24
C GLN A 53 -14.51 -2.35 -0.45
N ARG A 54 -14.07 -1.31 -1.17
CA ARG A 54 -14.93 -0.44 -1.98
C ARG A 54 -15.65 -1.25 -3.07
N ARG A 55 -14.93 -2.14 -3.75
CA ARG A 55 -15.50 -3.00 -4.80
C ARG A 55 -16.53 -3.99 -4.24
N ALA A 56 -16.22 -4.66 -3.14
CA ALA A 56 -17.14 -5.58 -2.47
C ALA A 56 -18.42 -4.88 -1.99
N ARG A 57 -18.31 -3.66 -1.46
CA ARG A 57 -19.47 -2.83 -1.07
C ARG A 57 -20.33 -2.48 -2.28
N ARG A 58 -19.72 -2.04 -3.38
CA ARG A 58 -20.43 -1.74 -4.64
C ARG A 58 -21.18 -2.98 -5.15
N ASP A 59 -20.53 -4.13 -5.15
CA ASP A 59 -21.13 -5.40 -5.61
C ASP A 59 -22.29 -5.85 -4.70
N ALA A 60 -22.23 -5.50 -3.39
CA ALA A 60 -23.31 -5.74 -2.44
C ALA A 60 -24.42 -4.67 -2.47
N GLY A 61 -24.33 -3.66 -3.33
CA GLY A 61 -25.28 -2.54 -3.39
C GLY A 61 -25.19 -1.58 -2.18
N LEU A 62 -24.07 -1.62 -1.45
CA LEU A 62 -23.77 -0.74 -0.32
C LEU A 62 -22.97 0.48 -0.79
N ASP A 63 -22.94 1.52 0.04
CA ASP A 63 -22.11 2.70 -0.20
C ASP A 63 -20.60 2.33 -0.13
N PRO A 64 -19.83 2.50 -1.22
CA PRO A 64 -18.39 2.26 -1.23
C PRO A 64 -17.60 3.29 -0.40
N ASP A 65 -18.12 4.49 -0.14
CA ASP A 65 -17.42 5.52 0.62
C ASP A 65 -17.40 5.25 2.13
N ASP A 66 -18.22 4.32 2.61
CA ASP A 66 -18.15 3.78 3.98
C ASP A 66 -16.98 2.79 4.18
N ALA A 67 -16.20 2.51 3.13
CA ALA A 67 -14.96 1.74 3.25
C ALA A 67 -13.93 2.51 4.10
N LYS A 68 -13.25 1.81 5.00
CA LYS A 68 -12.25 2.39 5.90
C LYS A 68 -10.93 1.62 5.76
N VAL A 69 -9.84 2.37 5.63
CA VAL A 69 -8.48 1.82 5.70
C VAL A 69 -8.33 1.14 7.04
N ARG A 70 -7.86 -0.10 7.03
CA ARG A 70 -7.54 -0.83 8.27
C ARG A 70 -6.25 -0.26 8.84
N ASP A 71 -6.25 -0.07 10.14
CA ASP A 71 -5.09 0.45 10.89
C ASP A 71 -3.85 -0.39 10.59
N GLU A 72 -2.71 0.27 10.34
CA GLU A 72 -1.40 -0.34 10.05
C GLU A 72 -1.01 -1.41 11.09
N LYS A 73 -1.56 -1.29 12.31
CA LYS A 73 -1.35 -2.18 13.45
C LYS A 73 -1.90 -3.60 13.32
N THR A 74 -2.57 -3.97 12.23
CA THR A 74 -2.90 -5.39 11.99
C THR A 74 -1.74 -6.15 11.33
N VAL A 75 -0.72 -5.44 10.82
CA VAL A 75 0.52 -6.03 10.28
C VAL A 75 1.61 -6.00 11.35
N GLU A 76 1.29 -6.39 12.59
CA GLU A 76 2.29 -6.73 13.60
C GLU A 76 3.05 -7.98 13.12
N GLY A 77 4.10 -7.78 12.33
CA GLY A 77 4.95 -8.87 11.84
C GLY A 77 6.30 -8.45 11.28
N TYR A 78 6.53 -7.16 11.00
CA TYR A 78 7.78 -6.69 10.36
C TYR A 78 8.81 -6.07 11.31
N VAL A 79 8.67 -6.31 12.62
CA VAL A 79 9.68 -5.91 13.61
C VAL A 79 10.04 -7.11 14.50
N ASN A 80 11.00 -7.91 14.02
CA ASN A 80 12.21 -8.32 14.76
C ASN A 80 13.19 -9.04 13.83
#